data_AF-R7N4U3-F1
#
_entry.id   AF-R7N4U3-F1
#
_cell.length_a   1.000
_cell.length_b   1.000
_cell.length_c   1.000
_cell.angle_alpha   90.00
_cell.angle_beta   90.00
_cell.angle_gamma   90.00
#
_symmetry.space_group_name_H-M   'P 1'
#
loop_
_entity.id
_entity.type
_entity.pdbx_description
1 polymer ?
#
loop_
_entity_poly.entity_id
_entity_poly.type
_entity_poly.pdbx_seq_one_letter_code
_entity_poly.pdbx_strand_id
1 'polypeptide(L)'
;MNTKDTLYLELIDAYYNRKLKSNVIITVSDTPEYLQKLGFNDIPIIMKQRTLQKCIRKPHGSISAHDLDRRMIESLPEQIRNPILAIEERDRNSFALISGYKDKDGDNMLVALEMNVAYNNINVNEVKSFYGRNNLELYIKKHDPSEIHVIDNKKARQLASLLRLQLPTPSQVSDSIYKLPQIERKVNEKAGRNSIMQSLHKYQKQISSDSQANNLENQRPQQER
;
A
#
# COMPACT_ATOMS: atom_id res chain seq x y z
N MET A 1 -13.75 2.11 -14.71
CA MET A 1 -12.62 2.51 -13.85
C MET A 1 -13.13 3.56 -12.87
N ASN A 2 -12.90 3.40 -11.57
CA ASN A 2 -13.41 4.34 -10.55
C ASN A 2 -12.55 5.62 -10.54
N THR A 3 -13.13 6.79 -10.24
CA THR A 3 -12.46 8.10 -10.20
C THR A 3 -11.16 8.12 -9.38
N LYS A 4 -11.03 7.28 -8.35
CA LYS A 4 -9.80 7.18 -7.55
C LYS A 4 -8.69 6.37 -8.20
N ASP A 5 -9.03 5.37 -9.00
CA ASP A 5 -8.03 4.68 -9.82
C ASP A 5 -7.47 5.68 -10.85
N THR A 6 -8.30 6.58 -11.37
CA THR A 6 -7.86 7.66 -12.26
C THR A 6 -6.89 8.60 -11.55
N LEU A 7 -7.22 9.07 -10.34
CA LEU A 7 -6.30 9.92 -9.55
C LEU A 7 -4.97 9.21 -9.23
N TYR A 8 -5.01 7.92 -8.89
CA TYR A 8 -3.79 7.15 -8.66
C TYR A 8 -2.91 7.13 -9.91
N LEU A 9 -3.48 6.79 -11.07
CA LEU A 9 -2.73 6.77 -12.34
C LEU A 9 -2.19 8.16 -12.69
N GLU A 10 -2.96 9.23 -12.51
CA GLU A 10 -2.47 10.61 -12.74
C GLU A 10 -1.25 10.96 -11.86
N LEU A 11 -1.24 10.52 -10.60
CA LEU A 11 -0.10 10.72 -9.69
C LEU A 11 1.11 9.88 -10.11
N ILE A 12 0.89 8.63 -10.57
CA ILE A 12 1.95 7.79 -11.12
C ILE A 12 2.54 8.41 -12.40
N ASP A 13 1.70 8.88 -13.31
CA ASP A 13 2.10 9.57 -14.53
C ASP A 13 2.91 10.83 -14.21
N ALA A 14 2.44 11.64 -13.27
CA ALA A 14 3.16 12.83 -12.82
C ALA A 14 4.53 12.47 -12.24
N TYR A 15 4.64 11.37 -11.48
CA TYR A 15 5.90 10.91 -10.93
C TYR A 15 6.89 10.48 -12.01
N TYR A 16 6.47 9.62 -12.95
CA TYR A 16 7.33 9.16 -14.05
C TYR A 16 7.76 10.31 -14.96
N ASN A 17 6.90 11.32 -15.15
CA ASN A 17 7.21 12.52 -15.90
C ASN A 17 8.01 13.58 -15.12
N ARG A 18 8.44 13.28 -13.87
CA ARG A 18 9.15 14.20 -12.97
C ARG A 18 8.39 15.51 -12.69
N LYS A 19 7.06 15.47 -12.80
CA LYS A 19 6.15 16.58 -12.49
C LYS A 19 5.59 16.50 -11.08
N LEU A 20 5.67 15.32 -10.44
CA LEU A 20 5.26 15.14 -9.05
C LEU A 20 6.37 15.64 -8.11
N LYS A 21 6.01 16.54 -7.20
CA LYS A 21 6.94 17.10 -6.22
C LYS A 21 7.28 16.08 -5.15
N SER A 22 8.53 16.01 -4.71
CA SER A 22 9.08 14.93 -3.87
C SER A 22 8.34 14.65 -2.55
N ASN A 23 7.66 15.65 -2.00
CA ASN A 23 6.89 15.59 -0.75
C ASN A 23 5.40 15.28 -0.96
N VAL A 24 4.92 15.15 -2.19
CA VAL A 24 3.53 14.73 -2.49
C VAL A 24 3.36 13.24 -2.19
N ILE A 25 2.34 12.91 -1.41
CA ILE A 25 1.92 11.53 -1.18
C ILE A 25 1.00 11.05 -2.28
N ILE A 26 1.20 9.77 -2.65
CA ILE A 26 0.41 9.07 -3.64
C ILE A 26 -0.77 8.42 -2.92
N THR A 27 -1.99 8.87 -3.19
CA THR A 27 -3.20 8.16 -2.76
C THR A 27 -3.39 6.94 -3.65
N VAL A 28 -3.39 5.74 -3.07
CA VAL A 28 -3.42 4.48 -3.82
C VAL A 28 -4.85 3.99 -4.00
N SER A 29 -5.59 3.86 -2.91
CA SER A 29 -6.97 3.37 -2.96
C SER A 29 -7.73 3.74 -1.68
N ASP A 30 -9.02 3.42 -1.68
CA ASP A 30 -9.77 3.27 -0.43
C ASP A 30 -9.41 1.97 0.28
N THR A 31 -9.74 1.88 1.57
CA THR A 31 -9.62 0.65 2.34
C THR A 31 -10.78 -0.29 1.96
N PRO A 32 -10.52 -1.44 1.31
CA PRO A 32 -11.57 -2.37 0.92
C PRO A 32 -12.27 -3.00 2.14
N GLU A 33 -13.51 -3.41 1.98
CA GLU A 33 -14.35 -3.95 3.06
C GLU A 33 -13.68 -5.12 3.81
N TYR A 34 -12.96 -6.00 3.10
CA TYR A 34 -12.27 -7.12 3.74
C TYR A 34 -11.16 -6.65 4.69
N LEU A 35 -10.44 -5.57 4.38
CA LEU A 35 -9.45 -4.99 5.29
C LEU A 35 -10.14 -4.33 6.49
N GLN A 36 -11.31 -3.72 6.30
CA GLN A 36 -12.08 -3.15 7.41
C GLN A 36 -12.52 -4.25 8.39
N LYS A 37 -12.95 -5.41 7.89
CA LYS A 37 -13.25 -6.60 8.71
C LYS A 37 -12.02 -7.14 9.45
N LEU A 38 -10.81 -6.87 8.94
CA LEU A 38 -9.53 -7.21 9.57
C LEU A 38 -9.00 -6.09 10.48
N GLY A 39 -9.77 -5.04 10.73
CA GLY A 39 -9.44 -3.98 11.69
C GLY A 39 -8.81 -2.72 11.11
N PHE A 40 -8.72 -2.59 9.78
CA PHE A 40 -8.33 -1.32 9.16
C PHE A 40 -9.46 -0.29 9.31
N ASN A 41 -9.11 0.94 9.68
CA ASN A 41 -10.06 2.04 9.62
C ASN A 41 -10.44 2.35 8.16
N ASP A 42 -11.67 2.81 7.93
CA ASP A 42 -12.14 3.31 6.62
C ASP A 42 -11.54 4.69 6.29
N ILE A 43 -10.23 4.70 6.13
CA ILE A 43 -9.40 5.83 5.74
C ILE A 43 -8.60 5.45 4.49
N PRO A 44 -8.04 6.42 3.75
CA PRO A 44 -7.33 6.13 2.51
C PRO A 44 -6.06 5.31 2.73
N ILE A 45 -5.75 4.47 1.73
CA ILE A 45 -4.45 3.82 1.61
C ILE A 45 -3.54 4.71 0.76
N ILE A 46 -2.37 5.04 1.30
CA ILE A 46 -1.39 5.92 0.68
C ILE A 46 -0.04 5.23 0.46
N MET A 47 0.80 5.84 -0.37
CA MET A 47 2.18 5.45 -0.59
C MET A 47 3.07 6.69 -0.66
N LYS A 48 4.22 6.64 0.01
CA LYS A 48 5.26 7.68 -0.12
C LYS A 48 6.05 7.48 -1.42
N GLN A 49 6.48 8.57 -2.05
CA GLN A 49 7.34 8.48 -3.26
C GLN A 49 8.63 7.71 -3.05
N ARG A 50 9.23 7.77 -1.85
CA ARG A 50 10.41 6.95 -1.52
C ARG A 50 10.12 5.44 -1.64
N THR A 51 8.88 5.02 -1.34
CA THR A 51 8.46 3.62 -1.49
C THR A 51 8.35 3.28 -2.96
N LEU A 52 7.70 4.15 -3.76
CA LEU A 52 7.64 4.00 -5.22
C LEU A 52 9.05 3.94 -5.84
N GLN A 53 9.96 4.82 -5.43
CA GLN A 53 11.35 4.84 -5.89
C GLN A 53 12.07 3.51 -5.61
N LYS A 54 11.88 2.92 -4.43
CA LYS A 54 12.41 1.59 -4.11
C LYS A 54 11.81 0.51 -5.00
N CYS A 55 10.51 0.59 -5.29
CA CYS A 55 9.83 -0.40 -6.13
C CYS A 55 10.41 -0.43 -7.55
N ILE A 56 10.69 0.73 -8.15
CA ILE A 56 11.06 0.83 -9.58
C ILE A 56 12.55 0.82 -9.86
N ARG A 57 13.40 1.15 -8.88
CA ARG A 57 14.84 1.23 -9.12
C ARG A 57 15.41 -0.18 -9.28
N LYS A 58 16.41 -0.29 -10.14
CA LYS A 58 17.25 -1.49 -10.27
C LYS A 58 18.02 -1.78 -8.97
N PRO A 59 18.17 -3.04 -8.57
CA PRO A 59 19.08 -3.45 -7.51
C PRO A 59 20.49 -2.89 -7.75
N HIS A 60 21.05 -2.25 -6.72
CA HIS A 60 22.41 -1.74 -6.75
C HIS A 60 23.01 -1.79 -5.34
N GLY A 61 24.03 -2.63 -5.17
CA GLY A 61 24.64 -2.90 -3.87
C GLY A 61 23.62 -3.46 -2.88
N SER A 62 23.70 -3.01 -1.62
CA SER A 62 22.83 -3.43 -0.52
C SER A 62 21.52 -2.65 -0.42
N ILE A 63 21.26 -1.69 -1.32
CA ILE A 63 20.09 -0.83 -1.20
C ILE A 63 18.85 -1.58 -1.70
N SER A 64 17.83 -1.70 -0.85
CA SER A 64 16.55 -2.32 -1.23
C SER A 64 15.99 -1.69 -2.51
N ALA A 65 15.78 -2.55 -3.51
CA ALA A 65 15.22 -2.18 -4.80
C ALA A 65 14.59 -3.43 -5.45
N HIS A 66 13.57 -3.23 -6.30
CA HIS A 66 12.75 -4.34 -6.80
C HIS A 66 12.57 -4.38 -8.32
N ASP A 67 13.07 -3.38 -9.05
CA ASP A 67 13.02 -3.31 -10.53
C ASP A 67 11.63 -3.62 -11.12
N LEU A 68 10.57 -3.16 -10.45
CA LEU A 68 9.20 -3.36 -10.94
C LEU A 68 8.93 -2.50 -12.16
N ASP A 69 8.30 -3.10 -13.17
CA ASP A 69 7.83 -2.36 -14.34
C ASP A 69 6.66 -1.43 -13.97
N ARG A 70 6.42 -0.44 -14.84
CA ARG A 70 5.37 0.56 -14.61
C ARG A 70 3.99 -0.08 -14.51
N ARG A 71 3.70 -1.11 -15.31
CA ARG A 71 2.40 -1.81 -15.30
C ARG A 71 2.13 -2.45 -13.94
N MET A 72 3.17 -2.99 -13.30
CA MET A 72 3.07 -3.55 -11.96
C MET A 72 2.70 -2.46 -10.95
N ILE A 73 3.34 -1.29 -11.00
CA ILE A 73 2.98 -0.14 -10.17
C ILE A 73 1.53 0.29 -10.40
N GLU A 74 1.11 0.44 -11.65
CA GLU A 74 -0.25 0.88 -12.02
C GLU A 74 -1.33 -0.10 -11.51
N SER A 75 -0.99 -1.39 -11.38
CA SER A 75 -1.91 -2.42 -10.87
C SER A 75 -2.05 -2.47 -9.35
N LEU A 76 -1.24 -1.74 -8.57
CA LEU A 76 -1.22 -1.81 -7.11
C LEU A 76 -2.60 -1.67 -6.44
N PRO A 77 -3.49 -0.72 -6.82
CA PRO A 77 -4.83 -0.61 -6.23
C PRO A 77 -5.65 -1.88 -6.39
N GLU A 78 -5.53 -2.55 -7.54
CA GLU A 78 -6.25 -3.79 -7.83
C GLU A 78 -5.72 -4.97 -7.01
N GLN A 79 -4.40 -5.02 -6.81
CA GLN A 79 -3.76 -6.04 -5.97
C GLN A 79 -4.14 -5.89 -4.49
N ILE A 80 -4.36 -4.66 -4.03
CA ILE A 80 -4.88 -4.38 -2.68
C ILE A 80 -6.36 -4.77 -2.56
N ARG A 81 -7.18 -4.55 -3.59
CA ARG A 81 -8.60 -4.91 -3.55
C ARG A 81 -8.82 -6.42 -3.58
N ASN A 82 -8.04 -7.14 -4.37
CA ASN A 82 -8.28 -8.54 -4.69
C ASN A 82 -7.05 -9.44 -4.45
N PRO A 83 -6.48 -9.47 -3.22
CA PRO A 83 -5.40 -10.39 -2.92
C PRO A 83 -5.92 -11.84 -2.80
N ILE A 84 -5.00 -12.79 -2.80
CA ILE A 84 -5.25 -14.19 -2.47
C ILE A 84 -5.37 -14.37 -0.96
N LEU A 85 -4.36 -13.87 -0.23
CA LEU A 85 -4.22 -13.97 1.22
C LEU A 85 -3.94 -12.59 1.81
N ALA A 86 -4.40 -12.35 3.04
CA ALA A 86 -3.92 -11.28 3.90
C ALA A 86 -3.31 -11.95 5.14
N ILE A 87 -2.05 -11.66 5.42
CA ILE A 87 -1.30 -12.25 6.54
C ILE A 87 -1.04 -11.17 7.57
N GLU A 88 -1.57 -11.36 8.78
CA GLU A 88 -1.39 -10.43 9.91
C GLU A 88 0.07 -10.49 10.40
N GLU A 89 0.70 -9.33 10.57
CA GLU A 89 2.03 -9.18 11.15
C GLU A 89 1.88 -8.38 12.46
N ARG A 90 1.38 -9.05 13.51
CA ARG A 90 0.88 -8.43 14.77
C ARG A 90 1.85 -7.43 15.39
N ASP A 91 3.13 -7.78 15.48
CA ASP A 91 4.18 -6.93 16.07
C ASP A 91 4.39 -5.59 15.36
N ARG A 92 3.93 -5.49 14.11
CA ARG A 92 4.08 -4.31 13.25
C ARG A 92 2.78 -3.57 12.99
N ASN A 93 1.67 -4.02 13.56
CA ASN A 93 0.34 -3.46 13.29
C ASN A 93 0.08 -3.37 11.76
N SER A 94 0.49 -4.42 11.04
CA SER A 94 0.52 -4.45 9.58
C SER A 94 0.01 -5.77 9.02
N PHE A 95 -0.29 -5.78 7.73
CA PHE A 95 -0.62 -6.97 6.96
C PHE A 95 0.26 -7.08 5.73
N ALA A 96 0.63 -8.30 5.38
CA ALA A 96 1.18 -8.63 4.07
C ALA A 96 0.08 -9.23 3.19
N LEU A 97 -0.24 -8.54 2.10
CA LEU A 97 -1.19 -9.01 1.11
C LEU A 97 -0.45 -9.80 0.03
N ILE A 98 -0.83 -11.05 -0.17
CA ILE A 98 -0.28 -11.90 -1.23
C ILE A 98 -1.20 -11.80 -2.44
N SER A 99 -0.68 -11.23 -3.52
CA SER A 99 -1.40 -11.00 -4.77
C SER A 99 -1.24 -12.17 -5.74
N GLY A 100 -2.22 -12.30 -6.65
CA GLY A 100 -2.14 -13.25 -7.76
C GLY A 100 -1.27 -12.79 -8.92
N TYR A 101 -0.84 -11.52 -8.93
CA TYR A 101 0.10 -11.01 -9.91
C TYR A 101 1.49 -11.57 -9.62
N LYS A 102 2.29 -11.71 -10.69
CA LYS A 102 3.67 -12.18 -10.62
C LYS A 102 4.60 -11.15 -11.22
N ASP A 103 5.78 -10.99 -10.63
CA ASP A 103 6.84 -10.18 -11.22
C ASP A 103 7.52 -10.90 -12.40
N LYS A 104 8.57 -10.29 -12.94
CA LYS A 104 9.35 -10.81 -14.07
C LYS A 104 10.05 -12.14 -13.77
N ASP A 105 10.26 -12.47 -12.49
CA ASP A 105 10.94 -13.68 -12.04
C ASP A 105 9.92 -14.79 -11.68
N GLY A 106 8.61 -14.50 -11.82
CA GLY A 106 7.53 -15.44 -11.56
C GLY A 106 7.08 -15.46 -10.09
N ASP A 107 7.64 -14.58 -9.25
CA ASP A 107 7.33 -14.47 -7.84
C ASP A 107 6.01 -13.74 -7.63
N ASN A 108 5.15 -14.28 -6.76
CA ASN A 108 3.90 -13.64 -6.39
C ASN A 108 4.17 -12.30 -5.69
N MET A 109 3.40 -11.28 -6.06
CA MET A 109 3.55 -9.94 -5.49
C MET A 109 3.08 -9.90 -4.02
N LEU A 110 3.84 -9.19 -3.19
CA LEU A 110 3.51 -8.89 -1.79
C LEU A 110 3.35 -7.38 -1.61
N VAL A 111 2.25 -6.97 -0.98
CA VAL A 111 2.02 -5.59 -0.54
C VAL A 111 2.06 -5.54 1.00
N ALA A 112 3.01 -4.81 1.58
CA ALA A 112 3.07 -4.59 3.01
C ALA A 112 2.26 -3.34 3.37
N LEU A 113 1.17 -3.51 4.11
CA LEU A 113 0.25 -2.46 4.53
C LEU A 113 0.30 -2.24 6.05
N GLU A 114 0.68 -1.05 6.48
CA GLU A 114 0.65 -0.65 7.89
C GLU A 114 -0.63 0.12 8.20
N MET A 115 -1.26 -0.20 9.32
CA MET A 115 -2.53 0.41 9.74
C MET A 115 -2.30 1.70 10.54
N ASN A 116 -3.18 2.68 10.34
CA ASN A 116 -3.31 3.85 11.23
C ASN A 116 -2.02 4.63 11.49
N VAL A 117 -1.21 4.80 10.45
CA VAL A 117 0.03 5.56 10.50
C VAL A 117 -0.29 7.05 10.63
N ALA A 118 0.33 7.71 11.61
CA ALA A 118 0.26 9.15 11.74
C ALA A 118 1.02 9.84 10.59
N TYR A 119 0.33 10.71 9.87
CA TYR A 119 0.88 11.53 8.79
C TYR A 119 0.31 12.94 8.88
N ASN A 120 1.14 13.97 9.10
CA ASN A 120 0.71 15.37 9.16
C ASN A 120 -0.58 15.60 9.97
N ASN A 121 -0.64 15.08 11.21
CA ASN A 121 -1.77 15.17 12.14
C ASN A 121 -3.07 14.45 11.71
N ILE A 122 -3.03 13.65 10.64
CA ILE A 122 -4.11 12.71 10.28
C ILE A 122 -3.60 11.27 10.40
N ASN A 123 -4.52 10.31 10.52
CA ASN A 123 -4.20 8.89 10.40
C ASN A 123 -4.49 8.43 8.97
N VAL A 124 -3.65 7.54 8.45
CA VAL A 124 -3.78 6.91 7.13
C VAL A 124 -3.34 5.45 7.19
N ASN A 125 -3.76 4.64 6.23
CA ASN A 125 -3.15 3.33 6.00
C ASN A 125 -2.01 3.51 4.98
N GLU A 126 -0.86 2.85 5.17
CA GLU A 126 0.34 3.10 4.35
C GLU A 126 0.90 1.83 3.70
N VAL A 127 1.12 1.87 2.39
CA VAL A 127 1.97 0.91 1.67
C VAL A 127 3.42 1.18 2.02
N LYS A 128 4.03 0.25 2.76
CA LYS A 128 5.45 0.31 3.15
C LYS A 128 6.38 -0.36 2.15
N SER A 129 5.88 -1.41 1.49
CA SER A 129 6.64 -2.22 0.53
C SER A 129 5.72 -2.82 -0.52
N PHE A 130 6.23 -2.98 -1.74
CA PHE A 130 5.56 -3.66 -2.84
C PHE A 130 6.61 -4.31 -3.75
N TYR A 131 6.62 -5.64 -3.82
CA TYR A 131 7.67 -6.41 -4.51
C TYR A 131 7.26 -7.87 -4.75
N GLY A 132 7.92 -8.56 -5.69
CA GLY A 132 7.78 -10.00 -5.86
C GLY A 132 8.43 -10.76 -4.71
N ARG A 133 7.66 -11.60 -4.02
CA ARG A 133 8.14 -12.32 -2.84
C ARG A 133 8.73 -13.67 -3.24
N ASN A 134 10.06 -13.70 -3.30
CA ASN A 134 10.79 -14.95 -3.36
C ASN A 134 10.50 -15.83 -2.13
N ASN A 135 10.63 -17.15 -2.31
CA ASN A 135 10.41 -18.14 -1.27
C ASN A 135 9.08 -17.94 -0.52
N LEU A 136 8.00 -17.68 -1.27
CA LEU A 136 6.67 -17.42 -0.71
C LEU A 136 6.20 -18.54 0.22
N GLU A 137 6.49 -19.80 -0.11
CA GLU A 137 6.17 -20.95 0.74
C GLU A 137 6.75 -20.80 2.15
N LEU A 138 8.05 -20.50 2.26
CA LEU A 138 8.74 -20.30 3.54
C LEU A 138 8.19 -19.06 4.25
N TYR A 139 7.88 -18.00 3.49
CA TYR A 139 7.25 -16.81 4.06
C TYR A 139 5.89 -17.12 4.68
N ILE A 140 5.04 -17.93 4.04
CA ILE A 140 3.73 -18.32 4.59
C ILE A 140 3.91 -19.25 5.81
N LYS A 141 4.79 -20.24 5.72
CA LYS A 141 5.01 -21.24 6.79
C LYS A 141 5.56 -20.66 8.10
N LYS A 142 6.18 -19.48 8.08
CA LYS A 142 6.70 -18.83 9.30
C LYS A 142 5.59 -18.20 10.14
N HIS A 143 4.40 -18.02 9.58
CA HIS A 143 3.26 -17.38 10.25
C HIS A 143 2.38 -18.43 10.91
N ASP A 144 1.74 -18.02 12.01
CA ASP A 144 0.75 -18.87 12.66
C ASP A 144 -0.49 -19.00 11.75
N PRO A 145 -1.12 -20.18 11.64
CA PRO A 145 -2.34 -20.35 10.85
C PRO A 145 -3.46 -19.35 11.18
N SER A 146 -3.55 -18.86 12.42
CA SER A 146 -4.51 -17.84 12.84
C SER A 146 -4.23 -16.44 12.28
N GLU A 147 -3.02 -16.18 11.81
CA GLU A 147 -2.61 -14.92 11.16
C GLU A 147 -2.93 -14.91 9.66
N ILE A 148 -3.31 -16.06 9.08
CA ILE A 148 -3.50 -16.21 7.64
C ILE A 148 -4.99 -16.12 7.30
N HIS A 149 -5.38 -15.04 6.64
CA HIS A 149 -6.75 -14.81 6.19
C HIS A 149 -6.88 -15.09 4.69
N VAL A 150 -7.72 -16.05 4.33
CA VAL A 150 -8.02 -16.38 2.93
C VAL A 150 -9.04 -15.39 2.38
N ILE A 151 -8.65 -14.64 1.35
CA ILE A 151 -9.50 -13.63 0.71
C ILE A 151 -10.14 -14.18 -0.57
N ASP A 152 -9.36 -14.88 -1.40
CA ASP A 152 -9.85 -15.60 -2.59
C ASP A 152 -9.68 -17.11 -2.43
N ASN A 153 -10.76 -17.81 -2.09
CA ASN A 153 -10.78 -19.25 -1.86
C ASN A 153 -10.34 -20.10 -3.07
N LYS A 154 -10.59 -19.63 -4.30
CA LYS A 154 -10.23 -20.38 -5.50
C LYS A 154 -8.73 -20.26 -5.72
N LYS A 155 -8.20 -19.03 -5.72
CA LYS A 155 -6.77 -18.78 -5.90
C LYS A 155 -5.94 -19.32 -4.74
N ALA A 156 -6.44 -19.28 -3.51
CA ALA A 156 -5.75 -19.82 -2.35
C ALA A 156 -5.57 -21.34 -2.45
N ARG A 157 -6.58 -22.08 -2.91
CA ARG A 157 -6.45 -23.53 -3.17
C ARG A 157 -5.44 -23.84 -4.26
N GLN A 158 -5.44 -23.05 -5.35
CA GLN A 158 -4.46 -23.18 -6.43
C GLN A 158 -3.04 -22.90 -5.91
N LEU A 159 -2.86 -21.81 -5.16
CA LEU A 159 -1.59 -21.44 -4.55
C LEU A 159 -1.10 -22.52 -3.58
N ALA A 160 -1.99 -23.02 -2.71
CA ALA A 160 -1.67 -24.08 -1.76
C ALA A 160 -1.22 -25.36 -2.46
N SER A 161 -1.92 -25.76 -3.52
CA SER A 161 -1.53 -26.93 -4.32
C SER A 161 -0.16 -26.75 -4.98
N LEU A 162 0.13 -25.57 -5.55
CA LEU A 162 1.41 -25.27 -6.20
C LEU A 162 2.57 -25.28 -5.20
N LEU A 163 2.35 -24.70 -4.01
CA LEU A 163 3.36 -24.58 -2.96
C LEU A 163 3.36 -25.75 -1.96
N ARG A 164 2.53 -26.78 -2.18
CA ARG A 164 2.33 -27.92 -1.25
C ARG A 164 2.04 -27.48 0.20
N LEU A 165 1.26 -26.41 0.34
CA LEU A 165 0.85 -25.85 1.64
C LEU A 165 -0.48 -26.45 2.11
N GLN A 166 -0.64 -26.54 3.42
CA GLN A 166 -1.95 -26.67 4.06
C GLN A 166 -2.34 -25.27 4.56
N LEU A 167 -3.34 -24.66 3.92
CA LEU A 167 -3.87 -23.36 4.34
C LEU A 167 -5.09 -23.54 5.26
N PRO A 168 -5.35 -22.59 6.18
CA PRO A 168 -6.56 -22.61 6.99
C PRO A 168 -7.81 -22.66 6.12
N THR A 169 -8.81 -23.41 6.57
CA THR A 169 -10.13 -23.40 5.92
C THR A 169 -10.92 -22.16 6.33
N PRO A 170 -11.80 -21.62 5.47
CA PRO A 170 -12.54 -20.39 5.77
C PRO A 170 -13.36 -20.43 7.07
N SER A 171 -13.84 -21.62 7.49
CA SER A 171 -14.55 -21.81 8.75
C SER A 171 -13.66 -21.58 9.98
N GLN A 172 -12.38 -21.98 9.93
CA GLN A 172 -11.41 -21.77 11.00
C GLN A 172 -11.00 -20.29 11.15
N VAL A 173 -11.02 -19.54 10.06
CA VAL A 173 -10.71 -18.10 10.04
C VAL A 173 -11.84 -17.27 10.65
N SER A 174 -13.11 -17.65 10.41
CA SER A 174 -14.27 -16.93 10.98
C SER A 174 -14.22 -16.91 12.51
N ASP A 175 -13.93 -18.05 13.13
CA ASP A 175 -13.83 -18.16 14.60
C ASP A 175 -12.65 -17.38 15.18
N SER A 176 -11.61 -17.14 14.38
CA SER A 176 -10.41 -16.41 14.79
C SER A 176 -10.58 -14.89 14.69
N ILE A 177 -11.32 -14.39 13.68
CA ILE A 177 -11.62 -12.96 13.54
C ILE A 177 -12.45 -12.43 14.73
N TYR A 178 -13.32 -13.25 15.31
CA TYR A 178 -14.08 -12.88 16.52
C TYR A 178 -13.29 -13.00 17.84
N LYS A 179 -12.12 -13.64 17.83
CA LYS A 179 -11.28 -13.88 19.02
C LYS A 179 -10.04 -12.99 19.09
N LEU A 180 -9.82 -12.12 18.11
CA LEU A 180 -8.80 -11.09 18.24
C LEU A 180 -9.12 -10.26 19.48
N PRO A 181 -8.22 -10.17 20.48
CA PRO A 181 -8.45 -9.30 21.60
C PRO A 181 -8.64 -7.90 21.04
N GLN A 182 -9.81 -7.31 21.33
CA GLN A 182 -10.03 -5.88 21.26
C GLN A 182 -9.10 -5.27 22.31
N ILE A 183 -7.79 -5.25 22.02
CA ILE A 183 -6.88 -4.35 22.71
C ILE A 183 -7.57 -3.00 22.57
N GLU A 184 -7.82 -2.32 23.69
CA GLU A 184 -8.28 -0.92 23.70
C GLU A 184 -7.20 -0.08 23.00
N ARG A 185 -7.18 -0.16 21.66
CA ARG A 185 -6.32 0.58 20.78
C ARG A 185 -6.89 1.97 20.84
N LYS A 186 -6.22 2.90 21.53
CA LYS A 186 -6.63 4.31 21.66
C LYS A 186 -7.14 4.84 20.33
N VAL A 187 -8.46 4.82 20.19
CA VAL A 187 -9.15 5.30 19.00
C VAL A 187 -9.12 6.81 19.14
N ASN A 188 -8.24 7.48 18.37
CA ASN A 188 -8.44 8.89 18.13
C ASN A 188 -9.64 9.02 17.19
N GLU A 189 -10.84 8.98 17.77
CA GLU A 189 -12.00 9.63 17.17
C GLU A 189 -11.67 11.12 17.06
N LYS A 190 -11.32 11.59 15.85
CA LYS A 190 -11.61 12.96 15.36
C LYS A 190 -10.93 13.24 14.03
N ALA A 191 -11.50 12.66 12.97
CA ALA A 191 -11.59 13.25 11.64
C ALA A 191 -12.44 12.30 10.78
N GLY A 192 -13.67 12.69 10.42
CA GLY A 192 -14.47 11.89 9.49
C GLY A 192 -13.74 11.73 8.14
N ARG A 193 -13.90 10.61 7.46
CA ARG A 193 -13.25 10.26 6.18
C ARG A 193 -13.18 11.40 5.16
N ASN A 194 -14.26 12.18 5.04
CA ASN A 194 -14.31 13.35 4.14
C ASN A 194 -13.29 14.44 4.53
N SER A 195 -13.10 14.70 5.82
CA SER A 195 -12.12 15.69 6.30
C SER A 195 -10.68 15.22 6.09
N ILE A 196 -10.40 13.91 6.22
CA ILE A 196 -9.09 13.33 5.91
C ILE A 196 -8.79 13.48 4.42
N MET A 197 -9.76 13.17 3.56
CA MET A 197 -9.62 13.37 2.12
C MET A 197 -9.38 14.83 1.78
N GLN A 198 -10.11 15.77 2.38
CA GLN A 198 -9.88 17.21 2.15
C GLN A 198 -8.47 17.64 2.56
N SER A 199 -7.99 17.17 3.72
CA SER A 199 -6.62 17.42 4.18
C SER A 199 -5.58 16.85 3.21
N LEU A 200 -5.74 15.60 2.76
CA LEU A 200 -4.85 14.98 1.76
C LEU A 200 -4.82 15.77 0.45
N HIS A 201 -5.99 16.16 -0.07
CA HIS A 201 -6.07 16.99 -1.28
C HIS A 201 -5.44 18.37 -1.08
N LYS A 202 -5.65 19.00 0.08
CA LYS A 202 -4.99 20.26 0.43
C LYS A 202 -3.49 20.10 0.45
N TYR A 203 -2.96 19.04 1.07
CA TYR A 203 -1.51 18.76 1.06
C TYR A 203 -1.00 18.53 -0.35
N GLN A 204 -1.71 17.78 -1.20
CA GLN A 204 -1.36 17.59 -2.60
C GLN A 204 -1.35 18.92 -3.38
N LYS A 205 -2.34 19.79 -3.19
CA LYS A 205 -2.47 21.08 -3.89
C LYS A 205 -1.52 22.17 -3.40
N GLN A 206 -1.40 22.36 -2.09
CA GLN A 206 -0.53 23.38 -1.49
C GLN A 206 0.94 23.11 -1.84
N ILE A 207 1.34 21.84 -1.74
CA ILE A 207 2.66 21.44 -2.18
C ILE A 207 2.81 21.69 -3.68
N SER A 208 1.76 21.52 -4.50
CA SER A 208 1.74 21.79 -5.95
C SER A 208 1.71 23.27 -6.36
N SER A 209 1.19 24.20 -5.55
CA SER A 209 1.21 25.65 -5.80
C SER A 209 2.51 26.33 -5.39
N ASP A 210 3.10 25.93 -4.27
CA ASP A 210 4.24 26.65 -3.65
C ASP A 210 5.54 26.55 -4.47
N SER A 211 5.59 25.71 -5.51
CA SER A 211 6.74 25.66 -6.44
C SER A 211 6.51 26.38 -7.77
N GLN A 212 5.29 26.85 -8.06
CA GLN A 212 5.09 27.82 -9.14
C GLN A 212 5.62 29.20 -8.68
N ALA A 213 5.38 29.57 -7.42
CA ALA A 213 5.93 30.77 -6.81
C ALA A 213 7.48 30.74 -6.72
N ASN A 214 8.06 29.62 -6.26
CA ASN A 214 9.52 29.49 -6.15
C ASN A 214 10.27 29.39 -7.51
N ASN A 215 9.58 29.00 -8.60
CA ASN A 215 10.17 29.03 -9.94
C ASN A 215 10.14 30.42 -10.58
N LEU A 216 9.18 31.27 -10.21
CA LEU A 216 9.11 32.67 -10.67
C LEU A 216 10.12 33.56 -9.92
N GLU A 217 10.46 33.22 -8.68
CA GLU A 217 11.40 34.01 -7.87
C GLU A 217 12.87 33.79 -8.26
N ASN A 218 13.21 32.61 -8.80
CA ASN A 218 14.53 32.29 -9.36
C ASN A 218 14.73 32.75 -10.82
N GLN A 219 13.77 33.46 -11.40
CA GLN A 219 13.86 34.04 -12.76
C GLN A 219 13.87 35.58 -12.77
N ARG A 220 14.06 36.23 -11.61
CA ARG A 220 14.30 37.68 -11.62
C ARG A 220 15.70 37.95 -12.20
N PRO A 221 15.83 38.71 -13.30
CA PRO A 221 17.14 39.01 -13.87
C PRO A 221 17.97 39.75 -12.83
N GLN A 222 19.17 39.23 -12.54
CA GLN A 222 20.17 39.96 -11.79
C GLN A 222 20.53 41.19 -12.61
N GLN A 223 20.12 42.37 -12.13
CA GLN A 223 20.55 43.64 -12.70
C GLN A 223 22.05 43.76 -12.46
N GLU A 224 22.80 43.79 -13.56
CA GLU A 224 24.25 43.98 -13.62
C GLU A 224 24.66 45.25 -12.87
N ARG A 225 25.72 45.14 -12.06
CA ARG A 225 26.55 46.25 -11.59
C ARG A 225 28.01 45.93 -11.89
#